data_AF-A0A2W6RMW8-F1
#
_entry.id   AF-A0A2W6RMW8-F1
#
_cell.length_a   1.000
_cell.length_b   1.000
_cell.length_c   1.000
_cell.angle_alpha   90.00
_cell.angle_beta   90.00
_cell.angle_gamma   90.00
#
_symmetry.space_group_name_H-M   'P 1'
#
loop_
_entity.id
_entity.type
_entity.pdbx_description
1 polymer ?
#
loop_
_entity_poly.entity_id
_entity_poly.type
_entity_poly.pdbx_seq_one_letter_code
_entity_poly.pdbx_strand_id
1 'polypeptide(L)'
;MTEEALDGVGPRARVRVDIAQAQLRSRIDIGQRFGNGLKTRLRAPLARHANEPAGATQAPMAPLVDTVEEQIKREKLREIEFKNREALKKELASRGEYCRTIDVRVGYDQVALGMVNVFEGALTDFAQAIAARFEVPQRDVLHLLRGEFRKVRASAAQAARRAGSELPAAIEDDASASAEAA
;
A
#
# COMPACT_ATOMS: atom_id res chain seq x y z
N MET A 1 -31.65 -17.89 -20.76
CA MET A 1 -31.88 -19.01 -19.83
C MET A 1 -31.79 -20.28 -20.64
N THR A 2 -30.98 -21.25 -20.23
CA THR A 2 -30.90 -22.55 -20.94
C THR A 2 -32.08 -23.43 -20.55
N GLU A 3 -32.45 -24.37 -21.42
CA GLU A 3 -33.62 -25.25 -21.26
C GLU A 3 -33.59 -26.09 -19.97
N GLU A 4 -32.42 -26.27 -19.36
CA GLU A 4 -32.24 -26.97 -18.07
C GLU A 4 -32.91 -26.29 -16.86
N ALA A 5 -33.18 -24.98 -16.91
CA ALA A 5 -33.88 -24.29 -15.82
C ALA A 5 -35.41 -24.41 -15.91
N LEU A 6 -35.91 -24.96 -17.00
CA LEU A 6 -37.33 -25.19 -17.24
C LEU A 6 -37.65 -26.67 -17.02
N ASP A 7 -38.85 -26.91 -16.52
CA ASP A 7 -39.46 -28.23 -16.40
C ASP A 7 -40.70 -28.26 -17.31
N GLY A 8 -40.55 -28.93 -18.44
CA GLY A 8 -41.54 -29.01 -19.54
C GLY A 8 -41.21 -28.16 -20.76
N VAL A 9 -41.86 -28.47 -21.89
CA VAL A 9 -41.74 -27.75 -23.17
C VAL A 9 -43.04 -27.03 -23.48
N GLY A 10 -42.95 -25.72 -23.75
CA GLY A 10 -44.09 -24.87 -24.14
C GLY A 10 -44.40 -23.73 -23.15
N PRO A 11 -45.45 -22.92 -23.43
CA PRO A 11 -45.73 -21.67 -22.72
C PRO A 11 -46.19 -21.83 -21.25
N ARG A 12 -46.33 -23.07 -20.76
CA ARG A 12 -46.70 -23.40 -19.37
C ARG A 12 -45.59 -24.16 -18.62
N ALA A 13 -44.37 -24.17 -19.14
CA ALA A 13 -43.23 -24.78 -18.48
C ALA A 13 -43.03 -24.18 -17.08
N ARG A 14 -42.81 -25.03 -16.07
CA ARG A 14 -42.58 -24.61 -14.69
C ARG A 14 -41.09 -24.31 -14.51
N VAL A 15 -40.76 -23.28 -13.76
CA VAL A 15 -39.35 -22.91 -13.51
C VAL A 15 -38.82 -23.71 -12.34
N ARG A 16 -37.69 -24.41 -12.55
CA ARG A 16 -36.92 -24.99 -11.44
C ARG A 16 -36.16 -23.87 -10.76
N VAL A 17 -36.74 -23.38 -9.67
CA VAL A 17 -36.33 -22.14 -8.97
C VAL A 17 -34.84 -22.20 -8.58
N ASP A 18 -34.35 -23.32 -8.07
CA ASP A 18 -32.97 -23.42 -7.58
C ASP A 18 -31.93 -23.33 -8.69
N ILE A 19 -32.18 -23.99 -9.83
CA ILE A 19 -31.31 -23.96 -11.01
C ILE A 19 -31.37 -22.57 -11.66
N ALA A 20 -32.57 -21.99 -11.76
CA ALA A 20 -32.75 -20.64 -12.27
C ALA A 20 -32.03 -19.60 -11.40
N GLN A 21 -32.07 -19.72 -10.07
CA GLN A 21 -31.34 -18.85 -9.16
C GLN A 21 -29.82 -18.98 -9.31
N ALA A 22 -29.30 -20.21 -9.46
CA ALA A 22 -27.88 -20.44 -9.69
C ALA A 22 -27.40 -19.84 -11.03
N GLN A 23 -28.16 -20.06 -12.11
CA GLN A 23 -27.87 -19.47 -13.42
C GLN A 23 -27.96 -17.94 -13.41
N LEU A 24 -28.93 -17.39 -12.69
CA LEU A 24 -29.11 -15.95 -12.57
C LEU A 24 -27.95 -15.31 -11.77
N ARG A 25 -27.51 -15.94 -10.67
CA ARG A 25 -26.34 -15.49 -9.90
C ARG A 25 -25.04 -15.55 -10.70
N SER A 26 -24.91 -16.55 -11.57
CA SER A 26 -23.74 -16.67 -12.45
C SER A 26 -23.73 -15.62 -13.58
N ARG A 27 -24.89 -15.35 -14.21
CA ARG A 27 -24.98 -14.47 -15.39
C ARG A 27 -25.25 -12.99 -15.09
N ILE A 28 -25.78 -12.64 -13.92
CA ILE A 28 -26.02 -11.23 -13.58
C ILE A 28 -24.68 -10.52 -13.41
N ASP A 29 -24.50 -9.46 -14.18
CA ASP A 29 -23.42 -8.50 -14.04
C ASP A 29 -23.55 -7.77 -12.69
N ILE A 30 -22.48 -7.78 -11.90
CA ILE A 30 -22.41 -7.14 -10.58
C ILE A 30 -22.65 -5.63 -10.70
N GLY A 31 -22.26 -4.99 -11.82
CA GLY A 31 -22.52 -3.58 -12.08
C GLY A 31 -24.02 -3.23 -12.18
N GLN A 32 -24.84 -4.14 -12.71
CA GLN A 32 -26.31 -3.96 -12.81
C GLN A 32 -26.99 -4.00 -11.43
N ARG A 33 -26.44 -4.78 -10.48
CA ARG A 33 -26.97 -4.88 -9.10
C ARG A 33 -26.80 -3.57 -8.33
N PHE A 34 -25.69 -2.87 -8.53
CA PHE A 34 -25.43 -1.60 -7.88
C PHE A 34 -26.07 -0.40 -8.60
N GLY A 35 -26.23 -0.45 -9.93
CA GLY A 35 -26.85 0.62 -10.71
C GLY A 35 -28.37 0.73 -10.57
N ASN A 36 -29.08 -0.40 -10.51
CA ASN A 36 -30.56 -0.43 -10.49
C ASN A 36 -31.18 -0.67 -9.09
N GLY A 37 -30.38 -1.07 -8.09
CA GLY A 37 -30.87 -1.50 -6.77
C GLY A 37 -30.94 -0.43 -5.67
N LEU A 38 -30.32 0.75 -5.85
CA LEU A 38 -30.30 1.77 -4.80
C LEU A 38 -31.63 2.52 -4.62
N LYS A 39 -32.50 2.53 -5.64
CA LYS A 39 -33.77 3.29 -5.63
C LYS A 39 -35.01 2.43 -5.33
N THR A 40 -34.94 1.11 -5.46
CA THR A 40 -36.09 0.21 -5.25
C THR A 40 -36.10 -0.35 -3.83
N ARG A 41 -36.44 0.52 -2.86
CA ARG A 41 -36.88 0.08 -1.53
C ARG A 41 -38.27 -0.57 -1.64
N LEU A 42 -38.32 -1.86 -1.98
CA LEU A 42 -39.53 -2.67 -1.81
C LEU A 42 -39.69 -3.02 -0.33
N ARG A 43 -40.20 -2.07 0.45
CA ARG A 43 -40.66 -2.32 1.81
C ARG A 43 -42.05 -2.94 1.73
N ALA A 44 -42.12 -4.26 1.71
CA ALA A 44 -43.32 -5.02 2.04
C ALA A 44 -42.98 -5.96 3.21
N PRO A 45 -43.87 -6.14 4.21
CA PRO A 45 -43.53 -6.79 5.47
C PRO A 45 -43.31 -8.29 5.28
N LEU A 46 -42.28 -8.82 5.95
CA LEU A 46 -41.99 -10.25 6.05
C LEU A 46 -43.15 -10.98 6.74
N ALA A 47 -44.02 -11.61 5.95
CA ALA A 47 -44.82 -12.72 6.43
C ALA A 47 -43.85 -13.90 6.67
N ARG A 48 -43.52 -14.12 7.94
CA ARG A 48 -42.77 -15.29 8.42
C ARG A 48 -43.62 -16.53 8.17
N HIS A 49 -43.38 -17.22 7.05
CA HIS A 49 -43.75 -18.61 6.92
C HIS A 49 -42.67 -19.45 7.61
N ALA A 50 -42.95 -19.81 8.87
CA ALA A 50 -42.28 -20.88 9.57
C ALA A 50 -42.62 -22.20 8.86
N ASN A 51 -41.65 -22.79 8.19
CA ASN A 51 -41.58 -24.21 7.86
C ASN A 51 -40.12 -24.53 7.47
N GLU A 52 -39.28 -24.71 8.49
CA GLU A 52 -38.02 -25.45 8.36
C GLU A 52 -38.34 -26.94 8.41
N PRO A 53 -37.78 -27.74 7.49
CA PRO A 53 -37.17 -28.99 7.87
C PRO A 53 -35.65 -28.86 7.74
N ALA A 54 -35.00 -29.16 8.87
CA ALA A 54 -33.57 -29.36 8.99
C ALA A 54 -33.07 -30.44 8.00
N GLY A 55 -31.86 -30.25 7.48
CA GLY A 55 -31.13 -31.30 6.77
C GLY A 55 -31.02 -31.13 5.26
N ALA A 56 -30.48 -30.00 4.78
CA ALA A 56 -29.90 -29.95 3.45
C ALA A 56 -28.37 -30.15 3.57
N THR A 57 -27.97 -31.41 3.57
CA THR A 57 -26.59 -31.84 3.30
C THR A 57 -26.14 -31.17 2.01
N GLN A 58 -25.18 -30.25 2.08
CA GLN A 58 -24.56 -29.64 0.90
C GLN A 58 -23.91 -30.75 0.09
N ALA A 59 -24.55 -31.16 -1.00
CA ALA A 59 -23.91 -32.01 -1.99
C ALA A 59 -22.72 -31.23 -2.59
N PRO A 60 -21.56 -31.87 -2.80
CA PRO A 60 -20.40 -31.22 -3.39
C PRO A 60 -20.77 -30.74 -4.80
N MET A 61 -20.70 -29.43 -5.03
CA MET A 61 -20.84 -28.83 -6.35
C MET A 61 -19.84 -29.50 -7.30
N ALA A 62 -20.35 -30.11 -8.37
CA ALA A 62 -19.54 -30.57 -9.49
C ALA A 62 -18.72 -29.39 -10.06
N PRO A 63 -17.49 -29.64 -10.57
CA PRO A 63 -16.63 -28.58 -11.08
C PRO A 63 -17.33 -27.88 -12.24
N LEU A 64 -17.67 -26.60 -12.03
CA LEU A 64 -18.28 -25.74 -13.02
C LEU A 64 -17.28 -25.60 -14.17
N VAL A 65 -17.69 -25.99 -15.38
CA VAL A 65 -16.87 -25.93 -16.58
C VAL A 65 -16.34 -24.51 -16.72
N ASP A 66 -15.03 -24.38 -16.77
CA ASP A 66 -14.28 -23.12 -16.73
C ASP A 66 -14.64 -22.26 -17.96
N THR A 67 -15.73 -21.50 -17.87
CA THR A 67 -16.21 -20.69 -18.98
C THR A 67 -15.29 -19.48 -19.15
N VAL A 68 -15.11 -19.02 -20.40
CA VAL A 68 -14.33 -17.81 -20.72
C VAL A 68 -14.82 -16.60 -19.89
N GLU A 69 -16.11 -16.54 -19.56
CA GLU A 69 -16.69 -15.52 -18.70
C GLU A 69 -16.16 -15.57 -17.25
N GLU A 70 -15.97 -16.76 -16.68
CA GLU A 70 -15.38 -16.95 -15.34
C GLU A 70 -13.88 -16.66 -15.32
N GLN A 71 -13.18 -16.96 -16.42
CA GLN A 71 -11.79 -16.54 -16.59
C GLN A 71 -11.67 -15.02 -16.65
N ILE A 72 -12.52 -14.34 -17.43
CA ILE A 72 -12.54 -12.87 -17.50
C ILE A 72 -12.87 -12.23 -16.14
N LYS A 73 -13.82 -12.80 -15.39
CA LYS A 73 -14.16 -12.31 -14.04
C LYS A 73 -12.99 -12.46 -13.07
N ARG A 74 -12.27 -13.59 -13.12
CA ARG A 74 -11.07 -13.82 -12.30
C ARG A 74 -9.94 -12.86 -12.67
N GLU A 75 -9.66 -12.65 -13.96
CA GLU A 75 -8.61 -11.71 -14.38
C GLU A 75 -8.96 -10.26 -14.01
N LYS A 76 -10.22 -9.84 -14.18
CA LYS A 76 -10.67 -8.51 -13.74
C LYS A 76 -10.54 -8.32 -12.23
N LEU A 77 -10.84 -9.35 -11.44
CA LEU A 77 -10.69 -9.30 -9.99
C LEU A 77 -9.21 -9.12 -9.61
N ARG A 78 -8.29 -9.86 -10.23
CA ARG A 78 -6.84 -9.67 -10.03
C ARG A 78 -6.36 -8.27 -10.43
N GLU A 79 -6.88 -7.73 -11.52
CA GLU A 79 -6.56 -6.37 -11.96
C GLU A 79 -7.02 -5.31 -10.93
N ILE A 80 -8.22 -5.47 -10.39
CA ILE A 80 -8.77 -4.60 -9.34
C ILE A 80 -7.96 -4.74 -8.04
N GLU A 81 -7.61 -5.96 -7.63
CA GLU A 81 -6.76 -6.18 -6.45
C GLU A 81 -5.37 -5.58 -6.61
N PHE A 82 -4.77 -5.70 -7.78
CA PHE A 82 -3.49 -5.06 -8.08
C PHE A 82 -3.60 -3.53 -7.97
N LYS A 83 -4.63 -2.94 -8.59
CA LYS A 83 -4.90 -1.49 -8.51
C LYS A 83 -5.17 -1.03 -7.08
N ASN A 84 -5.90 -1.82 -6.28
CA ASN A 84 -6.18 -1.52 -4.89
C ASN A 84 -4.90 -1.54 -4.04
N ARG A 85 -4.01 -2.51 -4.25
CA ARG A 85 -2.70 -2.56 -3.56
C ARG A 85 -1.83 -1.36 -3.92
N GLU A 86 -1.77 -0.97 -5.19
CA GLU A 86 -1.01 0.21 -5.60
C GLU A 86 -1.61 1.52 -5.05
N ALA A 87 -2.95 1.63 -5.02
CA ALA A 87 -3.64 2.77 -4.45
C ALA A 87 -3.37 2.90 -2.94
N LEU A 88 -3.40 1.78 -2.21
CA LEU A 88 -3.10 1.75 -0.78
C LEU A 88 -1.65 2.15 -0.49
N LYS A 89 -0.68 1.67 -1.28
CA LYS A 89 0.72 2.12 -1.17
C LYS A 89 0.88 3.63 -1.42
N LYS A 90 0.17 4.18 -2.41
CA LYS A 90 0.18 5.62 -2.71
C LYS A 90 -0.46 6.45 -1.59
N GLU A 91 -1.54 5.94 -0.99
CA GLU A 91 -2.23 6.62 0.10
C GLU A 91 -1.38 6.63 1.39
N LEU A 92 -0.72 5.53 1.71
CA LEU A 92 0.18 5.50 2.87
C LEU A 92 1.43 6.36 2.66
N ALA A 93 1.94 6.43 1.42
CA ALA A 93 3.00 7.37 1.07
C ALA A 93 2.56 8.84 1.18
N SER A 94 1.33 9.17 0.78
CA SER A 94 0.82 10.55 0.90
C SER A 94 0.53 10.95 2.35
N ARG A 95 0.25 9.98 3.23
CA ARG A 95 0.17 10.18 4.69
C ARG A 95 1.53 10.28 5.38
N GLY A 96 2.63 10.00 4.67
CA GLY A 96 4.00 10.04 5.20
C GLY A 96 4.42 8.79 5.99
N GLU A 97 3.63 7.71 5.95
CA GLU A 97 3.92 6.46 6.65
C GLU A 97 4.94 5.60 5.88
N TYR A 98 4.95 5.68 4.54
CA TYR A 98 5.95 5.03 3.70
C TYR A 98 6.71 6.05 2.85
N CYS A 99 8.03 5.95 2.87
CA CYS A 99 8.91 6.70 1.98
C CYS A 99 9.94 5.74 1.38
N ARG A 100 10.40 6.04 0.16
CA ARG A 100 11.48 5.26 -0.44
C ARG A 100 12.76 5.57 0.33
N THR A 101 13.48 4.54 0.75
CA THR A 101 14.75 4.66 1.49
C THR A 101 15.75 5.56 0.76
N ILE A 102 15.75 5.54 -0.58
CA ILE A 102 16.61 6.40 -1.40
C ILE A 102 16.27 7.89 -1.20
N ASP A 103 14.99 8.25 -1.19
CA ASP A 103 14.55 9.64 -1.06
C ASP A 103 14.88 10.19 0.33
N VAL A 104 14.69 9.35 1.37
CA VAL A 104 15.09 9.67 2.75
C VAL A 104 16.59 9.90 2.84
N ARG A 105 17.39 8.98 2.29
CA ARG A 105 18.85 9.07 2.30
C ARG A 105 19.35 10.35 1.64
N VAL A 106 18.81 10.69 0.46
CA VAL A 106 19.15 11.93 -0.25
C VAL A 106 18.79 13.16 0.58
N GLY A 107 17.61 13.17 1.22
CA GLY A 107 17.21 14.26 2.11
C GLY A 107 18.16 14.43 3.30
N TYR A 108 18.53 13.34 3.97
CA TYR A 108 19.48 13.37 5.09
C TYR A 108 20.88 13.82 4.66
N ASP A 109 21.36 13.38 3.51
CA ASP A 109 22.66 13.79 2.96
C ASP A 109 22.69 15.30 2.69
N GLN A 110 21.60 15.86 2.15
CA GLN A 110 21.47 17.29 1.92
C GLN A 110 21.46 18.09 3.23
N VAL A 111 20.71 17.64 4.24
CA VAL A 111 20.67 18.29 5.56
C VAL A 111 22.04 18.24 6.23
N ALA A 112 22.69 17.07 6.24
CA ALA A 112 24.02 16.90 6.82
C ALA A 112 25.06 17.80 6.13
N LEU A 113 25.04 17.87 4.80
CA LEU A 113 25.93 18.76 4.04
C LEU A 113 25.64 20.23 4.35
N GLY A 114 24.37 20.61 4.44
CA GLY A 114 23.95 21.96 4.83
C GLY A 114 24.52 22.36 6.19
N MET A 115 24.40 21.49 7.19
CA MET A 115 24.94 21.74 8.54
C MET A 115 26.47 21.92 8.52
N VAL A 116 27.21 21.08 7.79
CA VAL A 116 28.68 21.20 7.68
C VAL A 116 29.07 22.52 7.04
N ASN A 117 28.39 22.93 5.97
CA ASN A 117 28.68 24.20 5.27
C ASN A 117 28.42 25.42 6.16
N VAL A 118 27.35 25.39 6.96
CA VAL A 118 27.06 26.47 7.93
C VAL A 118 28.19 26.61 8.95
N PHE A 119 28.63 25.50 9.54
CA PHE A 119 29.75 25.52 10.50
C PHE A 119 31.07 25.95 9.87
N GLU A 120 31.37 25.47 8.66
CA GLU A 120 32.60 25.84 7.95
C GLU A 120 32.61 27.33 7.57
N GLY A 121 31.45 27.91 7.23
CA GLY A 121 31.27 29.34 7.03
C GLY A 121 31.52 30.16 8.30
N ALA A 122 30.95 29.72 9.43
CA ALA A 122 31.07 30.38 10.74
C ALA A 122 32.52 30.42 11.29
N LEU A 123 33.44 29.59 10.75
CA LEU A 123 34.86 29.63 11.15
C LEU A 123 35.49 31.01 10.94
N THR A 124 35.02 31.78 9.95
CA THR A 124 35.52 33.13 9.69
C THR A 124 35.17 34.09 10.82
N ASP A 125 33.93 34.02 11.31
CA ASP A 125 33.43 34.85 12.41
C ASP A 125 34.11 34.47 13.72
N PHE A 126 34.32 33.17 13.98
CA PHE A 126 35.11 32.69 15.12
C PHE A 126 36.54 33.19 15.06
N ALA A 127 37.19 33.10 13.89
CA ALA A 127 38.54 33.62 13.72
C ALA A 127 38.60 35.12 13.99
N GLN A 128 37.62 35.90 13.53
CA GLN A 128 37.54 37.33 13.79
C GLN A 128 37.40 37.64 15.29
N ALA A 129 36.48 36.97 15.98
CA ALA A 129 36.23 37.18 17.40
C ALA A 129 37.46 36.81 18.26
N ILE A 130 38.14 35.71 17.93
CA ILE A 130 39.36 35.27 18.62
C ILE A 130 40.50 36.25 18.33
N ALA A 131 40.70 36.63 17.07
CA ALA A 131 41.74 37.59 16.67
C ALA A 131 41.59 38.93 17.39
N ALA A 132 40.37 39.45 17.48
CA ALA A 132 40.08 40.70 18.17
C ALA A 132 40.34 40.61 19.68
N ARG A 133 40.02 39.47 20.30
CA ARG A 133 40.17 39.29 21.76
C ARG A 133 41.62 39.08 22.19
N PHE A 134 42.40 38.38 21.38
CA PHE A 134 43.77 37.99 21.73
C PHE A 134 44.83 38.81 20.96
N GLU A 135 44.42 39.80 20.18
CA GLU A 135 45.28 40.68 19.38
C GLU A 135 46.24 39.91 18.44
N VAL A 136 45.75 38.79 17.89
CA VAL A 136 46.50 37.93 16.97
C VAL A 136 46.01 38.09 15.52
N PRO A 137 46.83 37.80 14.51
CA PRO A 137 46.39 37.86 13.11
C PRO A 137 45.23 36.90 12.82
N GLN A 138 44.11 37.41 12.34
CA GLN A 138 42.92 36.61 12.00
C GLN A 138 43.23 35.49 11.00
N ARG A 139 44.09 35.76 10.01
CA ARG A 139 44.48 34.79 8.99
C ARG A 139 45.03 33.51 9.62
N ASP A 140 45.88 33.66 10.62
CA ASP A 140 46.59 32.53 11.24
C ASP A 140 45.64 31.72 12.12
N VAL A 141 44.73 32.39 12.85
CA VAL A 141 43.63 31.74 13.60
C VAL A 141 42.71 30.97 12.64
N LEU A 142 42.32 31.57 11.52
CA LEU A 142 41.45 30.92 10.54
C LEU A 142 42.12 29.71 9.89
N HIS A 143 43.42 29.79 9.59
CA HIS A 143 44.19 28.63 9.10
C HIS A 143 44.20 27.48 10.11
N LEU A 144 44.43 27.80 11.40
CA LEU A 144 44.40 26.81 12.47
C LEU A 144 43.01 26.16 12.60
N LEU A 145 41.95 26.96 12.67
CA LEU A 145 40.57 26.49 12.78
C LEU A 145 40.17 25.59 11.61
N ARG A 146 40.50 25.98 10.36
CA ARG A 146 40.28 25.13 9.17
C ARG A 146 41.09 23.84 9.21
N GLY A 147 42.32 23.89 9.76
CA GLY A 147 43.15 22.71 9.99
C GLY A 147 42.49 21.71 10.93
N GLU A 148 42.08 22.18 12.11
CA GLU A 148 41.45 21.34 13.13
C GLU A 148 40.06 20.84 12.69
N PHE A 149 39.25 21.70 12.07
CA PHE A 149 37.93 21.30 11.56
C PHE A 149 38.03 20.15 10.54
N ARG A 150 39.02 20.17 9.65
CA ARG A 150 39.25 19.06 8.70
C ARG A 150 39.59 17.75 9.40
N LYS A 151 40.37 17.78 10.49
CA LYS A 151 40.70 16.58 11.28
C LYS A 151 39.46 16.03 11.97
N VAL A 152 38.67 16.89 12.61
CA VAL A 152 37.40 16.50 13.25
C VAL A 152 36.45 15.90 12.22
N ARG A 153 36.32 16.52 11.05
CA ARG A 153 35.48 16.01 9.95
C ARG A 153 35.92 14.63 9.48
N ALA A 154 37.23 14.40 9.33
CA ALA A 154 37.76 13.09 8.93
C ALA A 154 37.48 12.01 9.98
N SER A 155 37.67 12.33 11.26
CA SER A 155 37.37 11.42 12.38
C SER A 155 35.87 11.09 12.47
N ALA A 156 35.00 12.10 12.39
CA ALA A 156 33.56 11.92 12.38
C ALA A 156 33.08 11.09 11.19
N ALA A 157 33.63 11.33 9.99
CA ALA A 157 33.32 10.53 8.81
C ALA A 157 33.74 9.06 8.97
N GLN A 158 34.86 8.79 9.63
CA GLN A 158 35.29 7.42 9.94
C GLN A 158 34.34 6.75 10.94
N ALA A 159 33.94 7.45 12.01
CA ALA A 159 32.98 6.95 12.98
C ALA A 159 31.61 6.66 12.35
N ALA A 160 31.11 7.57 11.51
CA ALA A 160 29.86 7.39 10.79
C ALA A 160 29.89 6.18 9.83
N ARG A 161 31.02 5.93 9.15
CA ARG A 161 31.18 4.72 8.32
C ARG A 161 31.14 3.43 9.13
N ARG A 162 31.76 3.42 10.31
CA ARG A 162 31.74 2.25 11.22
C ARG A 162 30.32 1.98 11.73
N ALA A 163 29.62 3.00 12.20
CA ALA A 163 28.22 2.88 12.58
C ALA A 163 27.34 2.42 11.39
N GLY A 164 27.64 2.92 10.18
CA GLY A 164 27.01 2.49 8.93
C GLY A 164 27.17 1.00 8.62
N SER A 165 28.34 0.42 8.91
CA SER A 165 28.58 -1.01 8.71
C SER A 165 27.94 -1.91 9.77
N GLU A 166 27.57 -1.35 10.92
CA GLU A 166 26.93 -2.07 12.04
C GLU A 166 25.41 -2.05 11.95
N LEU A 167 24.84 -1.19 11.09
CA LEU A 167 23.40 -1.15 10.83
C LEU A 167 22.95 -2.41 10.07
N PRO A 168 21.88 -3.10 10.50
CA PRO A 168 21.30 -4.21 9.74
C PRO A 168 20.95 -3.78 8.31
N ALA A 169 21.15 -4.68 7.35
CA ALA A 169 20.66 -4.47 5.99
C ALA A 169 19.16 -4.14 6.07
N ALA A 170 18.74 -3.08 5.36
CA ALA A 170 17.33 -2.70 5.31
C ALA A 170 16.51 -3.92 4.84
N ILE A 171 15.63 -4.41 5.71
CA ILE A 171 14.76 -5.54 5.40
C ILE A 171 13.69 -5.00 4.45
N GLU A 172 13.56 -5.62 3.28
CA GLU A 172 12.42 -5.35 2.40
C GLU A 172 11.16 -5.81 3.14
N ASP A 173 10.23 -4.88 3.35
CA ASP A 173 8.95 -5.18 3.99
C ASP A 173 8.14 -6.08 3.06
N ASP A 174 8.15 -7.38 3.35
CA ASP A 174 7.39 -8.37 2.61
C ASP A 174 5.92 -8.20 3.02
N ALA A 175 5.22 -7.31 2.30
CA ALA A 175 3.82 -6.95 2.49
C ALA A 175 2.83 -8.13 2.35
N SER A 176 3.32 -9.37 2.30
CA SER A 176 2.56 -10.61 2.36
C SER A 176 2.20 -11.03 3.80
N ALA A 177 2.95 -10.59 4.82
CA ALA A 177 2.73 -11.02 6.21
C ALA A 177 1.53 -10.34 6.91
N SER A 178 1.09 -9.16 6.44
CA SER A 178 -0.04 -8.43 7.02
C SER A 178 -1.40 -8.81 6.42
N ALA A 179 -1.44 -9.67 5.40
CA ALA A 179 -2.67 -10.16 4.77
C ALA A 179 -3.20 -11.47 5.39
N GLU A 180 -2.42 -12.16 6.24
CA GLU A 180 -2.85 -13.41 6.91
C GLU A 180 -3.45 -13.19 8.31
N ALA A 181 -3.49 -11.96 8.82
CA ALA A 181 -3.93 -11.64 10.18
C ALA A 181 -5.25 -10.83 10.28
N ALA A 182 -5.98 -10.63 9.17
CA ALA A 182 -7.28 -9.92 9.14
C ALA A 182 -8.33 -10.72 8.37
#